data_AF-A0A1V5PJ13-F1
#
_entry.id   AF-A0A1V5PJ13-F1
#
_cell.length_a   1.000
_cell.length_b   1.000
_cell.length_c   1.000
_cell.angle_alpha   90.00
_cell.angle_beta   90.00
_cell.angle_gamma   90.00
#
_symmetry.space_group_name_H-M   'P 1'
#
loop_
_entity.id
_entity.type
_entity.pdbx_description
1 polymer ?
#
loop_
_entity_poly.entity_id
_entity_poly.type
_entity_poly.pdbx_seq_one_letter_code
_entity_poly.pdbx_strand_id
1 'polypeptide(L)'
;MGDIIKSIGTREIIETKVTPKVNKRTEEKVNIDTTDVCTLGNSEFTKLSADINIRRSEAMKELVKSAADMMKAHKTDGTGSPKFITDLGNDSKFNIGDLFSHISGEKGFHETPANTDINQTQFMNDLISKLGSKSRMQNIQDVSKLQGRIPTLAELNDEFKKLASDPAVPFEYIIDGCYARAHYMCKEMMKDNINCAKMFTMIENLWGGGRLTAQNKFMNAEWWYHVAPLVFAEDPATKKIEGYIIDPGMADHPLRAEEWVDKMWDKKINIKIDITRASQFGPLESEGENATFDESMPATIKIMKDYTQALKKIKETYYAHHPEEKPPDKIII
;
A
#
# COMPACT_ATOMS: atom_id res chain seq x y z
N MET A 1 -27.30 43.97 55.88
CA MET A 1 -28.68 44.33 55.50
C MET A 1 -28.75 44.38 53.99
N GLY A 2 -29.60 43.55 53.38
CA GLY A 2 -30.20 43.79 52.07
C GLY A 2 -29.35 43.52 50.83
N ASP A 3 -29.56 42.32 50.26
CA ASP A 3 -29.84 42.03 48.85
C ASP A 3 -29.06 42.73 47.72
N ILE A 4 -28.47 41.93 46.83
CA ILE A 4 -28.99 41.70 45.46
C ILE A 4 -28.47 40.34 44.95
N ILE A 5 -29.42 39.43 44.69
CA ILE A 5 -29.28 38.18 43.94
C ILE A 5 -29.82 38.42 42.52
N LYS A 6 -29.08 37.95 41.50
CA LYS A 6 -29.51 37.45 40.16
C LYS A 6 -28.22 37.23 39.34
N SER A 7 -27.97 36.15 38.60
CA SER A 7 -28.61 34.88 38.33
C SER A 7 -27.59 34.04 37.55
N ILE A 8 -27.20 32.85 38.02
CA ILE A 8 -26.52 31.83 37.19
C ILE A 8 -27.34 30.55 37.36
N GLY A 9 -28.11 30.21 36.33
CA GLY A 9 -28.87 28.97 36.26
C GLY A 9 -28.00 27.84 35.73
N THR A 10 -27.84 26.80 36.54
CA THR A 10 -27.35 25.46 36.19
C THR A 10 -28.17 24.86 35.05
N ARG A 11 -27.52 24.33 34.01
CA ARG A 11 -28.17 23.47 32.99
C ARG A 11 -27.83 22.00 33.26
N GLU A 12 -28.89 21.21 33.34
CA GLU A 12 -28.93 19.76 33.56
C GLU A 12 -28.35 18.97 32.38
N ILE A 13 -27.77 17.82 32.70
CA ILE A 13 -27.31 16.79 31.74
C ILE A 13 -28.54 15.98 31.32
N ILE A 14 -28.88 16.01 30.02
CA ILE A 14 -29.94 15.17 29.45
C ILE A 14 -29.32 13.88 28.93
N GLU A 15 -29.56 12.77 29.62
CA GLU A 15 -29.33 11.42 29.09
C GLU A 15 -30.34 11.11 27.98
N THR A 16 -29.88 10.89 26.75
CA THR A 16 -30.72 10.39 25.66
C THR A 16 -30.47 8.89 25.45
N LYS A 17 -31.43 8.07 25.88
CA LYS A 17 -31.51 6.62 25.55
C LYS A 17 -31.80 6.44 24.06
N VAL A 18 -30.94 5.71 23.35
CA VAL A 18 -31.19 5.29 21.96
C VAL A 18 -31.69 3.84 21.95
N THR A 19 -32.89 3.63 21.43
CA THR A 19 -33.45 2.30 21.09
C THR A 19 -33.17 1.97 19.61
N PRO A 20 -32.91 0.69 19.25
CA PRO A 20 -32.56 0.32 17.89
C PRO A 20 -33.80 0.17 17.00
N LYS A 21 -33.84 0.87 15.86
CA LYS A 21 -34.83 0.65 14.80
C LYS A 21 -34.23 -0.19 13.67
N VAL A 22 -34.85 -1.34 13.42
CA VAL A 22 -34.67 -2.18 12.24
C VAL A 22 -35.30 -1.48 11.03
N ASN A 23 -34.56 -1.27 9.93
CA ASN A 23 -35.14 -0.80 8.67
C ASN A 23 -34.93 -1.81 7.54
N LYS A 24 -36.05 -2.20 6.94
CA LYS A 24 -36.19 -3.09 5.78
C LYS A 24 -35.70 -2.40 4.49
N ARG A 25 -35.13 -3.21 3.58
CA ARG A 25 -34.76 -2.85 2.20
C ARG A 25 -36.01 -2.53 1.37
N THR A 26 -36.00 -1.40 0.67
CA THR A 26 -36.84 -1.14 -0.51
C THR A 26 -35.93 -0.86 -1.70
N GLU A 27 -36.08 -1.63 -2.76
CA GLU A 27 -35.40 -1.44 -4.04
C GLU A 27 -36.12 -0.34 -4.82
N GLU A 28 -35.42 0.73 -5.18
CA GLU A 28 -35.92 1.76 -6.08
C GLU A 28 -35.06 1.74 -7.36
N LYS A 29 -35.72 1.47 -8.50
CA LYS A 29 -35.10 1.48 -9.82
C LYS A 29 -34.88 2.91 -10.27
N VAL A 30 -33.63 3.33 -10.45
CA VAL A 30 -33.29 4.64 -11.00
C VAL A 30 -32.98 4.51 -12.49
N ASN A 31 -33.72 5.27 -13.29
CA ASN A 31 -33.55 5.43 -14.73
C ASN A 31 -32.43 6.47 -14.96
N ILE A 32 -31.38 6.16 -15.72
CA ILE A 32 -30.17 6.98 -15.86
C ILE A 32 -30.19 7.72 -17.20
N ASP A 33 -30.10 9.06 -17.14
CA ASP A 33 -29.83 9.96 -18.26
C ASP A 33 -28.30 10.16 -18.42
N THR A 34 -27.80 10.21 -19.65
CA THR A 34 -26.41 9.87 -20.02
C THR A 34 -25.41 11.04 -20.00
N THR A 35 -25.58 12.06 -19.17
CA THR A 35 -24.70 13.25 -19.20
C THR A 35 -23.84 13.53 -17.96
N ASP A 36 -23.84 12.71 -16.91
CA ASP A 36 -23.05 12.97 -15.69
C ASP A 36 -22.14 11.79 -15.27
N VAL A 37 -21.03 11.59 -15.99
CA VAL A 37 -20.07 10.50 -15.70
C VAL A 37 -18.93 10.95 -14.75
N CYS A 38 -18.83 12.24 -14.40
CA CYS A 38 -17.73 12.75 -13.56
C CYS A 38 -18.03 12.84 -12.05
N THR A 39 -19.27 12.62 -11.61
CA THR A 39 -19.69 12.85 -10.20
C THR A 39 -20.03 11.59 -9.41
N LEU A 40 -20.09 10.41 -10.06
CA LEU A 40 -20.53 9.16 -9.41
C LEU A 40 -19.43 8.45 -8.58
N GLY A 41 -18.15 8.82 -8.72
CA GLY A 41 -17.05 8.20 -7.99
C GLY A 41 -16.98 8.54 -6.49
N ASN A 42 -17.59 9.65 -6.05
CA ASN A 42 -17.45 10.13 -4.67
C ASN A 42 -18.47 9.53 -3.68
N SER A 43 -19.66 9.14 -4.14
CA SER A 43 -20.76 8.76 -3.24
C SER A 43 -20.73 7.29 -2.80
N GLU A 44 -20.22 6.38 -3.64
CA GLU A 44 -19.99 4.98 -3.26
C GLU A 44 -18.74 4.83 -2.37
N PHE A 45 -17.70 5.64 -2.60
CA PHE A 45 -16.51 5.71 -1.74
C PHE A 45 -16.86 6.16 -0.31
N THR A 46 -17.77 7.13 -0.16
CA THR A 46 -18.17 7.61 1.17
C THR A 46 -18.91 6.53 1.96
N LYS A 47 -19.81 5.76 1.30
CA LYS A 47 -20.56 4.67 1.94
C LYS A 47 -19.66 3.50 2.34
N LEU A 48 -18.71 3.10 1.49
CA LEU A 48 -17.74 2.05 1.82
C LEU A 48 -16.81 2.47 2.97
N SER A 49 -16.40 3.75 3.01
CA SER A 49 -15.60 4.28 4.13
C SER A 49 -16.37 4.28 5.46
N ALA A 50 -17.68 4.54 5.43
CA ALA A 50 -18.51 4.58 6.64
C ALA A 50 -18.66 3.18 7.28
N ASP A 51 -18.85 2.13 6.46
CA ASP A 51 -18.94 0.75 6.94
C ASP A 51 -17.61 0.22 7.50
N ILE A 52 -16.48 0.67 6.93
CA ILE A 52 -15.14 0.38 7.45
C ILE A 52 -14.91 1.09 8.80
N ASN A 53 -15.36 2.34 8.92
CA ASN A 53 -15.21 3.14 10.14
C ASN A 53 -16.02 2.58 11.32
N ILE A 54 -17.22 2.03 11.07
CA ILE A 54 -18.04 1.40 12.13
C ILE A 54 -17.35 0.13 12.64
N ARG A 55 -16.92 -0.77 11.74
CA ARG A 55 -16.24 -2.02 12.12
C ARG A 55 -14.91 -1.77 12.87
N ARG A 56 -14.15 -0.74 12.47
CA ARG A 56 -12.92 -0.33 13.14
C ARG A 56 -13.17 0.26 14.54
N SER A 57 -14.27 0.98 14.74
CA SER A 57 -14.61 1.53 16.07
C SER A 57 -15.00 0.46 17.09
N GLU A 58 -15.60 -0.65 16.64
CA GLU A 58 -15.95 -1.77 17.50
C GLU A 58 -14.72 -2.60 17.87
N ALA A 59 -13.82 -2.84 16.90
CA ALA A 59 -12.53 -3.50 17.15
C ALA A 59 -11.66 -2.73 18.16
N MET A 60 -11.61 -1.39 18.05
CA MET A 60 -10.86 -0.53 18.96
C MET A 60 -11.42 -0.57 20.40
N LYS A 61 -12.74 -0.68 20.57
CA LYS A 61 -13.38 -0.76 21.89
C LYS A 61 -13.06 -2.07 22.60
N GLU A 62 -13.04 -3.19 21.88
CA GLU A 62 -12.65 -4.49 22.45
C GLU A 62 -11.16 -4.54 22.81
N LEU A 63 -10.29 -3.90 22.02
CA LEU A 63 -8.85 -3.76 22.32
C LEU A 63 -8.58 -2.97 23.60
N VAL A 64 -9.26 -1.82 23.80
CA VAL A 64 -9.13 -1.01 25.02
C VAL A 64 -9.63 -1.77 26.25
N LYS A 65 -10.71 -2.54 26.10
CA LYS A 65 -11.26 -3.37 27.17
C LYS A 65 -10.32 -4.51 27.56
N SER A 66 -9.76 -5.21 26.58
CA SER A 66 -8.77 -6.28 26.78
C SER A 66 -7.51 -5.78 27.49
N ALA A 67 -6.95 -4.64 27.05
CA ALA A 67 -5.79 -4.01 27.69
C ALA A 67 -6.06 -3.58 29.14
N ALA A 68 -7.25 -3.01 29.40
CA ALA A 68 -7.66 -2.61 30.75
C ALA A 68 -7.85 -3.80 31.69
N ASP A 69 -8.30 -4.95 31.17
CA ASP A 69 -8.47 -6.17 31.95
C ASP A 69 -7.13 -6.87 32.23
N MET A 70 -6.19 -6.84 31.28
CA MET A 70 -4.81 -7.32 31.49
C MET A 70 -4.04 -6.50 32.53
N MET A 71 -4.22 -5.17 32.55
CA MET A 71 -3.63 -4.30 33.57
C MET A 71 -4.18 -4.56 34.97
N LYS A 72 -5.43 -5.04 35.08
CA LYS A 72 -6.04 -5.42 36.37
C LYS A 72 -5.61 -6.81 36.86
N ALA A 73 -5.20 -7.70 35.95
CA ALA A 73 -4.91 -9.10 36.26
C ALA A 73 -3.52 -9.33 36.90
N HIS A 74 -2.53 -8.46 36.68
CA HIS A 74 -1.19 -8.60 37.25
C HIS A 74 -1.04 -7.85 38.60
N LYS A 75 -1.38 -8.55 39.69
CA LYS A 75 -0.98 -8.16 41.04
C LYS A 75 0.52 -8.42 41.25
N THR A 76 1.17 -7.40 41.80
CA THR A 76 2.56 -7.28 42.25
C THR A 76 3.10 -8.47 43.04
N ASP A 77 4.31 -8.93 42.73
CA ASP A 77 5.13 -9.77 43.62
C ASP A 77 6.01 -8.90 44.52
N GLY A 78 5.45 -8.47 45.65
CA GLY A 78 6.14 -8.25 46.94
C GLY A 78 7.36 -7.31 47.04
N THR A 79 7.87 -6.70 45.97
CA THR A 79 9.10 -5.89 45.95
C THR A 79 8.96 -4.53 45.28
N GLY A 80 7.74 -4.17 44.83
CA GLY A 80 7.39 -2.79 44.47
C GLY A 80 8.15 -2.19 43.28
N SER A 81 8.84 -2.99 42.46
CA SER A 81 9.53 -2.52 41.25
C SER A 81 9.21 -3.46 40.07
N PRO A 82 8.66 -2.97 38.96
CA PRO A 82 8.47 -3.78 37.76
C PRO A 82 9.84 -4.24 37.23
N LYS A 83 9.97 -5.55 36.97
CA LYS A 83 11.16 -6.21 36.40
C LYS A 83 11.55 -5.72 34.98
N PHE A 84 10.86 -4.71 34.44
CA PHE A 84 11.12 -4.10 33.14
C PHE A 84 12.38 -3.20 33.10
N ILE A 85 12.90 -2.76 34.25
CA ILE A 85 13.95 -1.73 34.27
C ILE A 85 15.38 -2.32 34.29
N THR A 86 15.57 -3.59 34.69
CA THR A 86 16.92 -4.13 34.90
C THR A 86 17.61 -4.68 33.65
N ASP A 87 16.92 -4.80 32.52
CA ASP A 87 17.52 -5.31 31.26
C ASP A 87 17.80 -4.19 30.22
N LEU A 88 17.66 -2.92 30.57
CA LEU A 88 17.97 -1.77 29.69
C LEU A 88 19.50 -1.52 29.50
N GLY A 89 20.35 -2.43 29.99
CA GLY A 89 21.78 -2.17 30.18
C GLY A 89 22.75 -2.85 29.22
N ASN A 90 22.36 -3.85 28.42
CA ASN A 90 23.30 -4.49 27.49
C ASN A 90 22.61 -5.24 26.35
N ASP A 91 23.24 -5.14 25.18
CA ASP A 91 23.10 -6.01 23.99
C ASP A 91 21.85 -5.87 23.10
N SER A 92 22.03 -5.11 22.00
CA SER A 92 21.74 -5.42 20.57
C SER A 92 20.63 -6.40 20.12
N LYS A 93 19.62 -6.74 20.93
CA LYS A 93 18.56 -7.71 20.56
C LYS A 93 17.14 -7.30 20.94
N PHE A 94 16.89 -6.03 21.25
CA PHE A 94 15.53 -5.56 21.53
C PHE A 94 14.92 -4.91 20.28
N ASN A 95 14.10 -5.68 19.54
CA ASN A 95 13.27 -5.16 18.48
C ASN A 95 11.95 -4.65 19.08
N ILE A 96 11.78 -3.33 19.12
CA ILE A 96 10.56 -2.69 19.64
C ILE A 96 9.31 -3.17 18.87
N GLY A 97 9.45 -3.57 17.60
CA GLY A 97 8.36 -4.15 16.81
C GLY A 97 7.90 -5.53 17.30
N ASP A 98 8.81 -6.37 17.79
CA ASP A 98 8.48 -7.67 18.39
C ASP A 98 7.76 -7.52 19.73
N LEU A 99 8.08 -6.46 20.49
CA LEU A 99 7.40 -6.14 21.73
C LEU A 99 5.98 -5.63 21.47
N PHE A 100 5.77 -4.78 20.47
CA PHE A 100 4.43 -4.31 20.10
C PHE A 100 3.56 -5.41 19.49
N SER A 101 4.13 -6.35 18.72
CA SER A 101 3.39 -7.51 18.20
C SER A 101 3.02 -8.51 19.31
N HIS A 102 3.92 -8.76 20.27
CA HIS A 102 3.63 -9.59 21.45
C HIS A 102 2.55 -8.98 22.37
N ILE A 103 2.52 -7.66 22.52
CA ILE A 103 1.59 -6.96 23.43
C ILE A 103 0.20 -6.78 22.79
N SER A 104 0.10 -6.62 21.47
CA SER A 104 -1.16 -6.40 20.77
C SER A 104 -1.88 -7.69 20.33
N GLY A 105 -1.17 -8.82 20.26
CA GLY A 105 -1.71 -10.05 19.66
C GLY A 105 -1.93 -9.96 18.15
N GLU A 106 -1.53 -8.85 17.51
CA GLU A 106 -1.44 -8.71 16.06
C GLU A 106 -0.13 -9.34 15.61
N LYS A 107 -0.17 -10.21 14.58
CA LYS A 107 1.06 -10.66 13.91
C LYS A 107 1.80 -9.43 13.42
N GLY A 108 2.91 -9.08 14.07
CA GLY A 108 3.84 -8.12 13.49
C GLY A 108 4.35 -8.73 12.20
N PHE A 109 4.07 -8.10 11.05
CA PHE A 109 4.57 -8.54 9.75
C PHE A 109 6.05 -8.14 9.55
N HIS A 110 6.83 -8.24 10.62
CA HIS A 110 8.25 -7.92 10.68
C HIS A 110 9.03 -9.21 10.85
N GLU A 111 9.41 -9.82 9.74
CA GLU A 111 10.37 -10.90 9.72
C GLU A 111 11.79 -10.34 9.78
N THR A 112 12.68 -11.06 10.45
CA THR A 112 14.12 -10.77 10.39
C THR A 112 14.67 -11.37 9.09
N PRO A 113 15.21 -10.57 8.15
CA PRO A 113 15.76 -11.12 6.91
C PRO A 113 16.91 -12.08 7.19
N ALA A 114 16.88 -13.28 6.60
CA ALA A 114 17.97 -14.24 6.75
C ALA A 114 19.24 -13.85 5.98
N ASN A 115 19.15 -12.90 5.05
CA ASN A 115 20.25 -12.40 4.20
C ASN A 115 21.00 -13.52 3.47
N THR A 116 20.25 -14.45 2.87
CA THR A 116 20.80 -15.66 2.23
C THR A 116 21.30 -15.41 0.81
N ASP A 117 20.42 -15.39 -0.19
CA ASP A 117 20.80 -15.17 -1.59
C ASP A 117 20.94 -13.67 -1.89
N ILE A 118 20.20 -12.85 -1.14
CA ILE A 118 20.16 -11.39 -1.25
C ILE A 118 20.44 -10.79 0.14
N ASN A 119 21.32 -9.79 0.21
CA ASN A 119 21.52 -9.00 1.42
C ASN A 119 20.40 -7.96 1.58
N GLN A 120 19.20 -8.43 1.94
CA GLN A 120 18.00 -7.62 2.09
C GLN A 120 18.17 -6.52 3.15
N THR A 121 18.85 -6.82 4.28
CA THR A 121 19.11 -5.83 5.32
C THR A 121 19.93 -4.66 4.78
N GLN A 122 20.99 -4.94 4.01
CA GLN A 122 21.77 -3.88 3.38
C GLN A 122 20.94 -3.08 2.38
N PHE A 123 20.16 -3.76 1.52
CA PHE A 123 19.27 -3.09 0.57
C PHE A 123 18.31 -2.12 1.26
N MET A 124 17.66 -2.53 2.35
CA MET A 124 16.74 -1.68 3.11
C MET A 124 17.45 -0.47 3.74
N ASN A 125 18.62 -0.69 4.35
CA ASN A 125 19.39 0.39 4.95
C ASN A 125 19.84 1.41 3.90
N ASP A 126 20.35 0.94 2.76
CA ASP A 126 20.79 1.79 1.66
C ASP A 126 19.62 2.57 1.07
N LEU A 127 18.45 1.93 0.89
CA LEU A 127 17.24 2.58 0.39
C LEU A 127 16.79 3.72 1.32
N ILE A 128 16.60 3.45 2.61
CA ILE A 128 16.16 4.48 3.57
C ILE A 128 17.22 5.57 3.73
N SER A 129 18.51 5.21 3.69
CA SER A 129 19.58 6.21 3.73
C SER A 129 19.54 7.16 2.53
N LYS A 130 19.22 6.68 1.33
CA LYS A 130 19.10 7.50 0.10
C LYS A 130 17.83 8.36 0.09
N LEU A 131 16.72 7.82 0.60
CA LEU A 131 15.43 8.51 0.66
C LEU A 131 15.38 9.57 1.77
N GLY A 132 16.17 9.40 2.83
CA GLY A 132 16.33 10.35 3.92
C GLY A 132 15.30 10.20 5.05
N SER A 133 15.35 11.12 6.01
CA SER A 133 14.73 10.99 7.34
C SER A 133 13.20 10.98 7.38
N LYS A 134 12.52 11.30 6.27
CA LYS A 134 11.06 11.23 6.14
C LYS A 134 10.58 9.90 5.55
N SER A 135 11.47 8.94 5.42
CA SER A 135 11.15 7.58 4.97
C SER A 135 11.52 6.57 6.05
N ARG A 136 10.77 5.47 6.13
CA ARG A 136 11.12 4.31 6.97
C ARG A 136 10.57 3.02 6.36
N MET A 137 11.15 1.90 6.79
CA MET A 137 10.52 0.59 6.59
C MET A 137 9.29 0.48 7.51
N GLN A 138 8.26 -0.21 7.04
CA GLN A 138 7.15 -0.70 7.87
C GLN A 138 7.16 -2.23 7.81
N ASN A 139 6.34 -2.89 7.01
CA ASN A 139 6.24 -4.33 7.03
C ASN A 139 7.37 -4.96 6.18
N ILE A 140 8.02 -5.96 6.74
CA ILE A 140 9.17 -6.62 6.13
C ILE A 140 8.91 -8.12 6.16
N GLN A 141 8.68 -8.73 4.99
CA GLN A 141 8.82 -10.17 4.85
C GLN A 141 10.25 -10.51 4.42
N ASP A 142 10.76 -11.66 4.84
CA ASP A 142 12.07 -12.16 4.42
C ASP A 142 12.03 -12.57 2.95
N VAL A 143 12.50 -11.69 2.08
CA VAL A 143 12.70 -11.92 0.64
C VAL A 143 14.17 -12.17 0.32
N SER A 144 14.99 -12.50 1.32
CA SER A 144 16.40 -12.81 1.07
C SER A 144 16.60 -14.11 0.27
N LYS A 145 15.56 -14.95 0.18
CA LYS A 145 15.47 -16.13 -0.67
C LYS A 145 14.15 -16.14 -1.44
N LEU A 146 14.21 -15.75 -2.71
CA LEU A 146 13.06 -15.73 -3.61
C LEU A 146 12.99 -16.98 -4.47
N GLN A 147 11.80 -17.30 -4.96
CA GLN A 147 11.64 -18.27 -6.04
C GLN A 147 12.11 -17.64 -7.35
N GLY A 148 12.69 -18.45 -8.24
CA GLY A 148 13.30 -17.97 -9.48
C GLY A 148 14.80 -17.69 -9.32
N ARG A 149 15.48 -17.43 -10.45
CA ARG A 149 16.90 -17.09 -10.47
C ARG A 149 17.12 -15.59 -10.30
N ILE A 150 18.34 -15.21 -9.94
CA ILE A 150 18.83 -13.83 -10.03
C ILE A 150 19.26 -13.57 -11.48
N PRO A 151 18.55 -12.71 -12.24
CA PRO A 151 18.99 -12.35 -13.58
C PRO A 151 20.16 -11.38 -13.54
N THR A 152 20.89 -11.25 -14.65
CA THR A 152 21.74 -10.09 -14.89
C THR A 152 20.89 -8.86 -15.21
N LEU A 153 21.43 -7.65 -15.04
CA LEU A 153 20.72 -6.43 -15.43
C LEU A 153 20.35 -6.40 -16.92
N ALA A 154 21.16 -7.03 -17.79
CA ALA A 154 20.83 -7.13 -19.22
C ALA A 154 19.58 -7.99 -19.46
N GLU A 155 19.51 -9.16 -18.81
CA GLU A 155 18.32 -10.03 -18.88
C GLU A 155 17.09 -9.35 -18.27
N LEU A 156 17.27 -8.59 -17.19
CA LEU A 156 16.18 -7.83 -16.58
C LEU A 156 15.66 -6.72 -17.51
N ASN A 157 16.53 -6.07 -18.29
CA ASN A 157 16.11 -5.11 -19.31
C ASN A 157 15.30 -5.77 -20.43
N ASP A 158 15.64 -6.99 -20.81
CA ASP A 158 14.89 -7.72 -21.85
C ASP A 158 13.53 -8.20 -21.30
N GLU A 159 13.48 -8.66 -20.05
CA GLU A 159 12.21 -8.97 -19.37
C GLU A 159 11.34 -7.72 -19.22
N PHE A 160 11.93 -6.58 -18.87
CA PHE A 160 11.21 -5.31 -18.81
C PHE A 160 10.54 -4.97 -20.15
N LYS A 161 11.29 -5.05 -21.27
CA LYS A 161 10.73 -4.75 -22.61
C LYS A 161 9.59 -5.70 -22.96
N LYS A 162 9.74 -6.98 -22.65
CA LYS A 162 8.67 -7.98 -22.85
C LYS A 162 7.42 -7.59 -22.07
N LEU A 163 7.54 -7.33 -20.77
CA LEU A 163 6.41 -6.94 -19.91
C LEU A 163 5.77 -5.63 -20.38
N ALA A 164 6.58 -4.60 -20.68
CA ALA A 164 6.11 -3.30 -21.15
C ALA A 164 5.37 -3.37 -22.50
N SER A 165 5.66 -4.39 -23.31
CA SER A 165 5.00 -4.61 -24.61
C SER A 165 3.68 -5.36 -24.52
N ASP A 166 3.31 -5.90 -23.35
CA ASP A 166 2.10 -6.70 -23.19
C ASP A 166 0.83 -5.83 -23.29
N PRO A 167 0.01 -5.99 -24.33
CA PRO A 167 -1.19 -5.19 -24.53
C PRO A 167 -2.29 -5.49 -23.50
N ALA A 168 -2.17 -6.56 -22.71
CA ALA A 168 -3.12 -6.89 -21.66
C ALA A 168 -2.98 -5.97 -20.44
N VAL A 169 -1.82 -5.31 -20.27
CA VAL A 169 -1.52 -4.51 -19.08
C VAL A 169 -1.68 -3.01 -19.38
N PRO A 170 -2.62 -2.31 -18.74
CA PRO A 170 -2.89 -0.89 -19.02
C PRO A 170 -1.91 0.03 -18.29
N PHE A 171 -0.63 0.04 -18.68
CA PHE A 171 0.42 0.83 -17.99
C PHE A 171 0.17 2.34 -18.01
N GLU A 172 -0.42 2.88 -19.07
CA GLU A 172 -0.76 4.30 -19.15
C GLU A 172 -2.05 4.66 -18.38
N TYR A 173 -2.76 3.67 -17.83
CA TYR A 173 -3.84 3.91 -16.87
C TYR A 173 -3.24 4.00 -15.46
N ILE A 174 -2.78 5.19 -15.09
CA ILE A 174 -2.08 5.41 -13.82
C ILE A 174 -3.03 5.77 -12.67
N ILE A 175 -4.30 6.09 -12.91
CA ILE A 175 -5.24 6.47 -11.82
C ILE A 175 -5.31 5.41 -10.71
N ASP A 176 -5.36 4.12 -11.08
CA ASP A 176 -5.51 3.00 -10.15
C ASP A 176 -4.93 1.71 -10.77
N GLY A 177 -4.95 0.60 -10.04
CA GLY A 177 -4.65 -0.75 -10.53
C GLY A 177 -3.19 -1.16 -10.45
N CYS A 178 -2.36 -0.40 -9.74
CA CYS A 178 -0.94 -0.72 -9.55
C CYS A 178 -0.72 -2.12 -8.99
N TYR A 179 -1.51 -2.53 -8.00
CA TYR A 179 -1.51 -3.86 -7.40
C TYR A 179 -1.83 -4.96 -8.43
N ALA A 180 -2.81 -4.76 -9.32
CA ALA A 180 -3.12 -5.72 -10.39
C ALA A 180 -1.99 -5.80 -11.42
N ARG A 181 -1.44 -4.66 -11.87
CA ARG A 181 -0.30 -4.65 -12.82
C ARG A 181 0.92 -5.33 -12.22
N ALA A 182 1.27 -5.00 -10.98
CA ALA A 182 2.40 -5.59 -10.27
C ALA A 182 2.22 -7.10 -10.09
N HIS A 183 1.03 -7.54 -9.68
CA HIS A 183 0.76 -8.96 -9.48
C HIS A 183 0.81 -9.74 -10.81
N TYR A 184 0.30 -9.17 -11.91
CA TYR A 184 0.44 -9.78 -13.23
C TYR A 184 1.89 -9.84 -13.70
N MET A 185 2.67 -8.78 -13.53
CA MET A 185 4.09 -8.80 -13.89
C MET A 185 4.88 -9.84 -13.07
N CYS A 186 4.62 -9.97 -11.77
CA CYS A 186 5.18 -11.05 -10.97
C CYS A 186 4.83 -12.43 -11.52
N LYS A 187 3.57 -12.66 -11.95
CA LYS A 187 3.15 -13.92 -12.56
C LYS A 187 3.96 -14.25 -13.80
N GLU A 188 4.15 -13.28 -14.68
CA GLU A 188 4.92 -13.51 -15.91
C GLU A 188 6.39 -13.78 -15.57
N MET A 189 7.05 -12.95 -14.75
CA MET A 189 8.44 -13.18 -14.33
C MET A 189 8.65 -14.55 -13.65
N MET A 190 7.70 -15.02 -12.83
CA MET A 190 7.76 -16.36 -12.23
C MET A 190 7.77 -17.47 -13.30
N LYS A 191 7.03 -17.31 -14.41
CA LYS A 191 7.08 -18.27 -15.53
C LYS A 191 8.43 -18.27 -16.24
N ASP A 192 9.08 -17.11 -16.32
CA ASP A 192 10.43 -16.99 -16.92
C ASP A 192 11.55 -17.35 -15.94
N ASN A 193 11.18 -17.88 -14.77
CA ASN A 193 12.12 -18.25 -13.70
C ASN A 193 12.96 -17.06 -13.23
N ILE A 194 12.40 -15.85 -13.18
CA ILE A 194 13.01 -14.62 -12.65
C ILE A 194 12.47 -14.35 -11.25
N ASN A 195 13.37 -14.02 -10.31
CA ASN A 195 12.94 -13.66 -8.96
C ASN A 195 12.10 -12.39 -8.94
N CYS A 196 11.11 -12.36 -8.06
CA CYS A 196 10.39 -11.13 -7.77
C CYS A 196 9.85 -11.08 -6.34
N ALA A 197 9.87 -9.89 -5.79
CA ALA A 197 9.20 -9.42 -4.60
C ALA A 197 8.26 -8.27 -4.99
N LYS A 198 7.64 -7.61 -4.02
CA LYS A 198 6.96 -6.32 -4.23
C LYS A 198 7.47 -5.28 -3.27
N MET A 199 7.57 -4.05 -3.76
CA MET A 199 7.81 -2.87 -2.94
C MET A 199 6.57 -1.99 -2.96
N PHE A 200 6.02 -1.71 -1.79
CA PHE A 200 4.94 -0.75 -1.61
C PHE A 200 5.54 0.54 -1.06
N THR A 201 5.19 1.67 -1.66
CA THR A 201 5.45 2.99 -1.06
C THR A 201 4.12 3.60 -0.68
N MET A 202 3.99 4.01 0.57
CA MET A 202 2.74 4.52 1.14
C MET A 202 2.99 5.84 1.85
N ILE A 203 2.00 6.72 1.87
CA ILE A 203 2.04 7.88 2.76
C ILE A 203 1.85 7.42 4.21
N GLU A 204 2.55 8.04 5.15
CA GLU A 204 2.47 7.62 6.55
C GLU A 204 1.17 8.09 7.23
N ASN A 205 0.77 9.34 6.96
CA ASN A 205 -0.44 9.93 7.52
C ASN A 205 -1.53 10.07 6.46
N LEU A 206 -2.47 9.13 6.43
CA LEU A 206 -3.62 9.13 5.50
C LEU A 206 -4.53 10.36 5.68
N TRP A 207 -4.58 10.90 6.89
CA TRP A 207 -5.33 12.12 7.25
C TRP A 207 -4.54 13.40 6.99
N GLY A 208 -3.26 13.27 6.63
CA GLY A 208 -2.44 14.37 6.15
C GLY A 208 -2.83 14.74 4.73
N GLY A 209 -2.80 16.05 4.40
CA GLY A 209 -3.21 16.56 3.09
C GLY A 209 -2.25 16.26 1.93
N GLY A 210 -1.34 15.28 2.06
CA GLY A 210 -0.39 14.94 1.00
C GLY A 210 -0.66 13.57 0.36
N ARG A 211 -0.15 13.42 -0.86
CA ARG A 211 -0.33 12.25 -1.72
C ARG A 211 0.98 11.96 -2.47
N LEU A 212 1.13 10.71 -2.88
CA LEU A 212 2.05 10.38 -3.97
C LEU A 212 1.42 10.86 -5.27
N THR A 213 2.18 11.44 -6.19
CA THR A 213 1.63 12.01 -7.43
C THR A 213 2.41 11.58 -8.65
N ALA A 214 1.71 11.34 -9.75
CA ALA A 214 2.34 11.09 -11.04
C ALA A 214 1.48 11.66 -12.16
N GLN A 215 2.09 11.93 -13.30
CA GLN A 215 1.41 12.43 -14.48
C GLN A 215 1.93 11.72 -15.72
N ASN A 216 1.02 11.42 -16.64
CA ASN A 216 1.37 11.08 -18.01
C ASN A 216 0.56 11.94 -18.99
N LYS A 217 0.67 11.61 -20.29
CA LYS A 217 -0.01 12.31 -21.36
C LYS A 217 -1.54 12.40 -21.20
N PHE A 218 -2.15 11.39 -20.58
CA PHE A 218 -3.61 11.22 -20.56
C PHE A 218 -4.25 11.59 -19.23
N MET A 219 -3.49 11.63 -18.13
CA MET A 219 -4.06 11.76 -16.79
C MET A 219 -3.02 12.16 -15.73
N ASN A 220 -3.55 12.69 -14.63
CA ASN A 220 -2.83 12.94 -13.38
C ASN A 220 -3.35 11.97 -12.32
N ALA A 221 -2.46 11.38 -11.56
CA ALA A 221 -2.80 10.44 -10.50
C ALA A 221 -2.32 10.95 -9.13
N GLU A 222 -3.13 10.69 -8.12
CA GLU A 222 -2.81 10.92 -6.71
C GLU A 222 -3.13 9.65 -5.93
N TRP A 223 -2.17 9.18 -5.14
CA TRP A 223 -2.32 7.93 -4.41
C TRP A 223 -1.94 8.07 -2.94
N TRP A 224 -2.57 7.24 -2.11
CA TRP A 224 -2.08 6.98 -0.76
C TRP A 224 -0.99 5.90 -0.74
N TYR A 225 -0.92 5.07 -1.79
CA TYR A 225 0.17 4.12 -2.02
C TYR A 225 0.38 3.83 -3.50
N HIS A 226 1.58 3.37 -3.84
CA HIS A 226 1.88 2.75 -5.12
C HIS A 226 2.70 1.47 -4.91
N VAL A 227 2.58 0.53 -5.84
CA VAL A 227 3.27 -0.77 -5.76
C VAL A 227 3.77 -1.19 -7.13
N ALA A 228 4.96 -1.77 -7.14
CA ALA A 228 5.55 -2.40 -8.31
C ALA A 228 6.37 -3.64 -7.89
N PRO A 229 6.63 -4.57 -8.82
CA PRO A 229 7.57 -5.66 -8.59
C PRO A 229 8.98 -5.13 -8.29
N LEU A 230 9.61 -5.76 -7.30
CA LEU A 230 11.01 -5.57 -6.95
C LEU A 230 11.79 -6.83 -7.39
N VAL A 231 12.76 -6.67 -8.27
CA VAL A 231 13.62 -7.75 -8.76
C VAL A 231 15.05 -7.49 -8.32
N PHE A 232 15.69 -8.51 -7.75
CA PHE A 232 17.11 -8.45 -7.46
C PHE A 232 17.89 -8.97 -8.65
N ALA A 233 18.79 -8.15 -9.19
CA ALA A 233 19.59 -8.50 -10.36
C ALA A 233 21.07 -8.21 -10.13
N GLU A 234 21.94 -9.00 -10.78
CA GLU A 234 23.38 -8.72 -10.80
C GLU A 234 23.66 -7.58 -11.77
N ASP A 235 24.21 -6.49 -11.23
CA ASP A 235 24.81 -5.43 -12.04
C ASP A 235 26.13 -5.95 -12.63
N PRO A 236 26.26 -6.04 -13.97
CA PRO A 236 27.46 -6.61 -14.59
C PRO A 236 28.72 -5.76 -14.37
N ALA A 237 28.58 -4.45 -14.14
CA ALA A 237 29.69 -3.53 -13.90
C ALA A 237 30.21 -3.60 -12.46
N THR A 238 29.31 -3.70 -11.47
CA THR A 238 29.71 -3.75 -10.05
C THR A 238 29.82 -5.17 -9.49
N LYS A 239 29.26 -6.16 -10.18
CA LYS A 239 29.11 -7.56 -9.73
C LYS A 239 28.31 -7.70 -8.43
N LYS A 240 27.51 -6.68 -8.10
CA LYS A 240 26.63 -6.69 -6.93
C LYS A 240 25.22 -7.04 -7.33
N ILE A 241 24.52 -7.72 -6.43
CA ILE A 241 23.08 -7.93 -6.52
C ILE A 241 22.41 -6.67 -5.96
N GLU A 242 21.64 -5.98 -6.79
CA GLU A 242 20.90 -4.78 -6.42
C GLU A 242 19.41 -4.94 -6.71
N GLY A 243 18.58 -4.16 -6.01
CA GLY A 243 17.13 -4.17 -6.17
C GLY A 243 16.67 -3.16 -7.23
N TYR A 244 15.91 -3.64 -8.21
CA TYR A 244 15.34 -2.85 -9.30
C TYR A 244 13.81 -2.97 -9.33
N ILE A 245 13.14 -1.85 -9.59
CA ILE A 245 11.70 -1.77 -9.75
C ILE A 245 11.33 -1.89 -11.23
N ILE A 246 10.35 -2.75 -11.51
CA ILE A 246 9.79 -2.95 -12.84
C ILE A 246 8.43 -2.24 -12.93
N ASP A 247 8.41 -1.00 -13.44
CA ASP A 247 7.17 -0.23 -13.57
C ASP A 247 7.11 0.55 -14.90
N PRO A 248 6.61 -0.09 -15.97
CA PRO A 248 6.43 0.57 -17.27
C PRO A 248 5.44 1.76 -17.25
N GLY A 249 4.65 1.92 -16.19
CA GLY A 249 3.81 3.11 -16.00
C GLY A 249 4.60 4.35 -15.59
N MET A 250 5.86 4.19 -15.15
CA MET A 250 6.69 5.24 -14.55
C MET A 250 8.03 5.46 -15.25
N ALA A 251 8.55 4.46 -15.98
CA ALA A 251 9.77 4.54 -16.78
C ALA A 251 9.76 3.56 -17.95
N ASP A 252 10.76 3.65 -18.82
CA ASP A 252 10.99 2.77 -19.98
C ASP A 252 12.14 1.76 -19.76
N HIS A 253 12.62 1.63 -18.52
CA HIS A 253 13.67 0.72 -18.09
C HIS A 253 13.50 0.33 -16.60
N PRO A 254 14.15 -0.74 -16.11
CA PRO A 254 14.22 -1.04 -14.69
C PRO A 254 14.83 0.13 -13.90
N LEU A 255 14.13 0.60 -12.87
CA LEU A 255 14.58 1.72 -12.03
C LEU A 255 15.26 1.21 -10.76
N ARG A 256 16.19 1.97 -10.18
CA ARG A 256 16.55 1.74 -8.79
C ARG A 256 15.37 2.09 -7.89
N ALA A 257 15.28 1.44 -6.72
CA ALA A 257 14.16 1.64 -5.81
C ALA A 257 13.98 3.10 -5.39
N GLU A 258 15.06 3.82 -5.11
CA GLU A 258 15.02 5.25 -4.76
C GLU A 258 14.56 6.14 -5.92
N GLU A 259 14.95 5.81 -7.16
CA GLU A 259 14.58 6.57 -8.36
C GLU A 259 13.08 6.43 -8.66
N TRP A 260 12.53 5.23 -8.41
CA TRP A 260 11.10 4.99 -8.54
C TRP A 260 10.29 5.78 -7.49
N VAL A 261 10.76 5.84 -6.24
CA VAL A 261 10.12 6.66 -5.20
C VAL A 261 10.19 8.15 -5.54
N ASP A 262 11.34 8.64 -6.00
CA ASP A 262 11.55 10.05 -6.36
C ASP A 262 10.66 10.52 -7.52
N LYS A 263 10.16 9.61 -8.35
CA LYS A 263 9.18 9.93 -9.41
C LYS A 263 7.78 10.25 -8.89
N MET A 264 7.46 9.88 -7.65
CA MET A 264 6.12 10.03 -7.09
C MET A 264 6.05 10.73 -5.74
N TRP A 265 7.19 11.03 -5.11
CA TRP A 265 7.26 11.61 -3.78
C TRP A 265 8.00 12.95 -3.77
N ASP A 266 7.30 14.01 -3.38
CA ASP A 266 7.84 15.37 -3.33
C ASP A 266 8.71 15.67 -2.09
N LYS A 267 8.97 14.66 -1.25
CA LYS A 267 9.76 14.74 0.01
C LYS A 267 9.17 15.68 1.06
N LYS A 268 7.93 16.16 0.90
CA LYS A 268 7.27 17.02 1.89
C LYS A 268 6.57 16.21 2.97
N ILE A 269 5.98 15.08 2.60
CA ILE A 269 5.31 14.16 3.52
C ILE A 269 6.22 13.03 3.98
N ASN A 270 5.87 12.41 5.11
CA ASN A 270 6.48 11.16 5.51
C ASN A 270 5.90 10.00 4.69
N ILE A 271 6.76 9.07 4.30
CA ILE A 271 6.38 7.83 3.63
C ILE A 271 6.88 6.63 4.43
N LYS A 272 6.23 5.50 4.19
CA LYS A 272 6.61 4.20 4.70
C LYS A 272 6.67 3.19 3.55
N ILE A 273 7.60 2.25 3.67
CA ILE A 273 7.89 1.29 2.62
C ILE A 273 7.73 -0.12 3.16
N ASP A 274 6.99 -0.96 2.42
CA ASP A 274 6.94 -2.40 2.67
C ASP A 274 7.73 -3.14 1.60
N ILE A 275 8.45 -4.17 2.02
CA ILE A 275 9.03 -5.18 1.13
C ILE A 275 8.38 -6.52 1.44
N THR A 276 7.75 -7.10 0.44
CA THR A 276 6.91 -8.28 0.58
C THR A 276 7.20 -9.31 -0.50
N ARG A 277 6.81 -10.55 -0.26
CA ARG A 277 6.88 -11.64 -1.25
C ARG A 277 5.97 -11.33 -2.44
N ALA A 278 6.22 -12.01 -3.56
CA ALA A 278 5.41 -11.89 -4.77
C ALA A 278 3.92 -12.23 -4.59
N SER A 279 3.50 -12.96 -3.54
CA SER A 279 2.09 -13.25 -3.30
C SER A 279 1.28 -12.04 -2.83
N GLN A 280 1.91 -11.07 -2.15
CA GLN A 280 1.18 -9.95 -1.55
C GLN A 280 0.52 -9.07 -2.63
N PHE A 281 -0.78 -8.81 -2.52
CA PHE A 281 -1.56 -8.10 -3.55
C PHE A 281 -1.69 -6.61 -3.24
N GLY A 282 -2.30 -6.26 -2.10
CA GLY A 282 -2.36 -4.90 -1.58
C GLY A 282 -1.51 -4.71 -0.31
N PRO A 283 -1.53 -3.51 0.31
CA PRO A 283 -0.75 -3.22 1.50
C PRO A 283 -1.12 -4.10 2.70
N LEU A 284 -0.12 -4.68 3.37
CA LEU A 284 -0.30 -5.59 4.51
C LEU A 284 -1.13 -4.96 5.64
N GLU A 285 -0.92 -3.67 5.92
CA GLU A 285 -1.66 -2.96 6.97
C GLU A 285 -3.16 -2.78 6.68
N SER A 286 -3.57 -2.91 5.41
CA SER A 286 -4.96 -2.71 4.98
C SER A 286 -5.65 -4.02 4.66
N GLU A 287 -4.94 -5.00 4.11
CA GLU A 287 -5.52 -6.23 3.58
C GLU A 287 -5.07 -7.49 4.32
N GLY A 288 -4.01 -7.41 5.14
CA GLY A 288 -3.35 -8.58 5.71
C GLY A 288 -2.51 -9.34 4.70
N GLU A 289 -1.91 -10.46 5.15
CA GLU A 289 -1.06 -11.29 4.30
C GLU A 289 -1.89 -12.19 3.37
N ASN A 290 -1.54 -12.21 2.08
CA ASN A 290 -2.12 -13.14 1.12
C ASN A 290 -1.72 -14.59 1.43
N ALA A 291 -2.68 -15.52 1.40
CA ALA A 291 -2.39 -16.93 1.68
C ALA A 291 -1.68 -17.61 0.51
N THR A 292 -2.04 -17.24 -0.72
CA THR A 292 -1.43 -17.75 -1.96
C THR A 292 -1.27 -16.65 -2.99
N PHE A 293 -0.44 -16.89 -4.00
CA PHE A 293 -0.37 -16.01 -5.17
C PHE A 293 -1.69 -16.06 -5.97
N ASP A 294 -2.22 -17.26 -6.22
CA ASP A 294 -3.33 -17.45 -7.15
C ASP A 294 -4.67 -16.86 -6.68
N GLU A 295 -4.86 -16.63 -5.38
CA GLU A 295 -6.12 -16.09 -4.85
C GLU A 295 -6.45 -14.69 -5.40
N SER A 296 -5.44 -13.91 -5.78
CA SER A 296 -5.60 -12.56 -6.30
C SER A 296 -5.61 -12.49 -7.83
N MET A 297 -5.36 -13.61 -8.52
CA MET A 297 -5.35 -13.66 -9.98
C MET A 297 -6.71 -13.36 -10.63
N PRO A 298 -7.85 -13.85 -10.13
CA PRO A 298 -9.15 -13.48 -10.70
C PRO A 298 -9.42 -11.98 -10.65
N ALA A 299 -9.11 -11.33 -9.52
CA ALA A 299 -9.24 -9.88 -9.35
C ALA A 299 -8.28 -9.13 -10.29
N THR A 300 -7.02 -9.58 -10.36
CA THR A 300 -5.99 -9.04 -11.25
C THR A 300 -6.46 -8.98 -12.71
N ILE A 301 -6.94 -10.12 -13.23
CA ILE A 301 -7.38 -10.23 -14.63
C ILE A 301 -8.58 -9.32 -14.91
N LYS A 302 -9.55 -9.27 -13.97
CA LYS A 302 -10.72 -8.41 -14.11
C LYS A 302 -10.32 -6.93 -14.16
N ILE A 303 -9.48 -6.48 -13.24
CA ILE A 303 -9.06 -5.08 -13.12
C ILE A 303 -8.28 -4.63 -14.35
N MET A 304 -7.31 -5.43 -14.82
CA MET A 304 -6.57 -5.09 -16.04
C MET A 304 -7.49 -4.97 -17.25
N LYS A 305 -8.47 -5.88 -17.40
CA LYS A 305 -9.45 -5.81 -18.48
C LYS A 305 -10.29 -4.52 -18.41
N ASP A 306 -10.81 -4.21 -17.23
CA ASP A 306 -11.65 -3.03 -17.01
C ASP A 306 -10.87 -1.73 -17.28
N TYR A 307 -9.63 -1.63 -16.81
CA TYR A 307 -8.79 -0.45 -17.01
C TYR A 307 -8.20 -0.34 -18.41
N THR A 308 -7.97 -1.44 -19.12
CA THR A 308 -7.66 -1.42 -20.56
C THR A 308 -8.82 -0.83 -21.36
N GLN A 309 -10.06 -1.17 -21.01
CA GLN A 309 -11.24 -0.58 -21.65
C GLN A 309 -11.41 0.90 -21.30
N ALA A 310 -11.18 1.28 -20.04
CA ALA A 310 -11.24 2.68 -19.60
C ALA A 310 -10.17 3.53 -20.32
N LEU A 311 -8.92 3.06 -20.35
CA LEU A 311 -7.81 3.73 -21.03
C LEU A 311 -8.09 3.93 -22.52
N LYS A 312 -8.69 2.94 -23.19
CA LYS A 312 -9.10 3.07 -24.60
C LYS A 312 -10.04 4.25 -24.80
N LYS A 313 -11.08 4.38 -23.98
CA LYS A 313 -12.04 5.52 -24.06
C LYS A 313 -11.36 6.86 -23.78
N ILE A 314 -10.45 6.90 -22.80
CA ILE A 314 -9.68 8.11 -22.46
C ILE A 314 -8.82 8.54 -23.66
N LYS A 315 -8.10 7.59 -24.29
CA LYS A 315 -7.28 7.86 -25.47
C LYS A 315 -8.10 8.31 -26.67
N GLU A 316 -9.25 7.67 -26.93
CA GLU A 316 -10.17 8.08 -27.98
C GLU A 316 -10.64 9.52 -27.78
N THR A 317 -11.00 9.88 -26.54
CA THR A 317 -11.43 11.25 -26.20
C THR A 317 -10.28 12.25 -26.35
N TYR A 318 -9.08 11.89 -25.88
CA TYR A 318 -7.90 12.74 -26.00
C TYR A 318 -7.55 13.01 -27.47
N TYR A 319 -7.42 11.97 -28.30
CA TYR A 319 -7.05 12.14 -29.71
C TYR A 319 -8.15 12.76 -30.58
N ALA A 320 -9.42 12.73 -30.15
CA ALA A 320 -10.46 13.51 -30.81
C ALA A 320 -10.23 15.03 -30.67
N HIS A 321 -9.61 15.46 -29.58
CA HIS A 321 -9.25 16.87 -29.34
C HIS A 321 -7.81 17.21 -29.76
N HIS A 322 -6.94 16.20 -29.88
CA HIS A 322 -5.51 16.33 -30.24
C HIS A 322 -5.15 15.41 -31.44
N PRO A 323 -5.75 15.61 -32.62
CA PRO A 323 -5.57 14.71 -33.76
C PRO A 323 -4.12 14.67 -34.29
N GLU A 324 -3.37 15.77 -34.18
CA GLU A 324 -1.96 15.88 -34.55
C GLU A 324 -1.03 14.99 -33.72
N GLU A 325 -1.50 14.61 -32.52
CA GLU A 325 -0.75 13.78 -31.58
C GLU A 325 -1.10 12.29 -31.69
N LYS A 326 -2.06 11.94 -32.54
CA LYS A 326 -2.52 10.56 -32.72
C LYS A 326 -1.39 9.74 -33.35
N PRO A 327 -0.96 8.63 -32.72
CA PRO A 327 0.04 7.77 -33.33
C PRO A 327 -0.51 7.21 -34.66
N PRO A 328 0.35 7.00 -35.67
CA PRO A 328 -0.06 6.35 -36.90
C PRO A 328 -0.69 5.00 -36.57
N ASP A 329 -1.77 4.65 -37.28
CA ASP A 329 -2.38 3.34 -37.11
C ASP A 329 -1.29 2.28 -37.34
N LYS A 330 -1.07 1.41 -36.34
CA LYS A 330 -0.12 0.31 -36.48
C LYS A 330 -0.56 -0.52 -37.68
N ILE A 331 0.21 -0.48 -38.77
CA ILE A 331 0.05 -1.40 -39.88
C ILE A 331 0.40 -2.78 -39.31
N ILE A 332 -0.63 -3.60 -39.08
CA ILE A 332 -0.42 -5.01 -38.81
C ILE A 332 -0.05 -5.63 -40.17
N ILE A 333 1.24 -5.85 -40.38
CA ILE A 333 1.78 -6.57 -41.55
C ILE A 333 1.69 -8.07 -41.28
#